data_AF-A0A9P5T0H2-F1
#
_entry.id   AF-A0A9P5T0H2-F1
#
_cell.length_a   1.000
_cell.length_b   1.000
_cell.length_c   1.000
_cell.angle_alpha   90.00
_cell.angle_beta   90.00
_cell.angle_gamma   90.00
#
_symmetry.space_group_name_H-M   'P 1'
#
loop_
_entity.id
_entity.type
_entity.pdbx_description
1 polymer ?
#
loop_
_entity_poly.entity_id
_entity_poly.type
_entity_poly.pdbx_seq_one_letter_code
_entity_poly.pdbx_strand_id
1 'polypeptide(L)'
;MQSKAHDLLQKHGHDPTSSRLGFHIPPYNTVDHLHLHVLGGEFESPYRSTKYEIGKKWYKDLGHLLSDLECERSKQSTFFDL
;
A
#
# COMPACT_ATOMS: atom_id res chain seq x y z
N MET A 1 5.90 2.51 -8.89
CA MET A 1 4.47 2.79 -8.60
C MET A 1 4.29 3.92 -7.57
N GLN A 2 5.02 3.93 -6.45
CA GLN A 2 4.87 4.93 -5.37
C GLN A 2 4.99 6.39 -5.84
N SER A 3 6.07 6.75 -6.54
CA SER A 3 6.26 8.13 -7.04
C SER A 3 5.07 8.59 -7.89
N LYS A 4 4.57 7.74 -8.79
CA LYS A 4 3.39 8.07 -9.61
C LYS A 4 2.12 8.28 -8.76
N ALA A 5 1.97 7.53 -7.68
CA ALA A 5 0.85 7.69 -6.76
C ALA A 5 0.94 9.03 -6.00
N HIS A 6 2.14 9.42 -5.54
CA HIS A 6 2.34 10.72 -4.91
C HIS A 6 2.05 11.88 -5.87
N ASP A 7 2.51 11.78 -7.12
CA ASP A 7 2.21 12.79 -8.16
C ASP A 7 0.71 12.95 -8.36
N LEU A 8 -0.04 11.84 -8.40
CA LEU A 8 -1.50 11.85 -8.54
C LEU A 8 -2.18 12.52 -7.35
N LEU A 9 -1.78 12.18 -6.12
CA LEU A 9 -2.33 12.77 -4.91
C LEU A 9 -2.12 14.29 -4.90
N GLN A 10 -0.89 14.74 -5.16
CA GLN A 10 -0.55 16.16 -5.22
C GLN A 10 -1.34 16.89 -6.33
N LYS A 11 -1.44 16.29 -7.52
CA LYS A 11 -2.22 16.85 -8.63
C LYS A 11 -3.69 17.06 -8.28
N HIS A 12 -4.24 16.23 -7.39
CA HIS A 12 -5.62 16.31 -6.92
C HIS A 12 -5.77 17.04 -5.57
N GLY A 13 -4.71 17.70 -5.07
CA GLY A 13 -4.77 18.51 -3.85
C GLY A 13 -4.75 17.70 -2.55
N HIS A 14 -4.32 16.44 -2.61
CA HIS A 14 -4.16 15.59 -1.43
C HIS A 14 -2.69 15.51 -1.00
N ASP A 15 -2.46 15.58 0.30
CA ASP A 15 -1.14 15.38 0.88
C ASP A 15 -0.78 13.88 0.89
N PRO A 16 0.34 13.47 0.26
CA PRO A 16 0.80 12.08 0.31
C PRO A 16 0.98 11.52 1.71
N THR A 17 1.32 12.34 2.72
CA THR A 17 1.59 11.87 4.08
C THR A 17 0.33 11.49 4.86
N SER A 18 -0.81 12.10 4.53
CA SER A 18 -2.13 11.77 5.11
C SER A 18 -2.95 10.81 4.24
N SER A 19 -2.43 10.45 3.07
CA SER A 19 -3.06 9.54 2.12
C SER A 19 -2.65 8.09 2.37
N ARG A 20 -3.45 7.15 1.86
CA ARG A 20 -3.20 5.71 2.00
C ARG A 20 -2.83 5.09 0.66
N LEU A 21 -1.72 4.35 0.64
CA LEU A 21 -1.27 3.54 -0.48
C LEU A 21 -1.19 2.07 -0.05
N GLY A 22 -1.73 1.14 -0.82
CA GLY A 22 -1.67 -0.26 -0.41
C GLY A 22 -2.42 -1.25 -1.31
N PHE A 23 -2.44 -2.50 -0.89
CA PHE A 23 -2.97 -3.64 -1.63
C PHE A 23 -3.98 -4.43 -0.79
N HIS A 24 -5.01 -5.00 -1.43
CA HIS A 24 -5.90 -5.96 -0.76
C HIS A 24 -5.35 -7.40 -0.81
N ILE A 25 -5.51 -8.14 0.28
CA ILE A 25 -5.04 -9.53 0.41
C ILE A 25 -6.12 -10.41 1.07
N PRO A 26 -6.68 -11.42 0.39
CA PRO A 26 -6.73 -11.60 -1.05
C PRO A 26 -7.43 -10.42 -1.76
N PRO A 27 -7.25 -10.27 -3.08
CA PRO A 27 -7.95 -9.25 -3.86
C PRO A 27 -9.43 -9.64 -3.97
N TYR A 28 -10.22 -9.28 -2.95
CA TYR A 28 -11.58 -9.82 -2.80
C TYR A 28 -12.55 -9.48 -3.93
N ASN A 29 -12.21 -8.61 -4.91
CA ASN A 29 -13.11 -8.24 -6.01
C ASN A 29 -12.44 -7.70 -7.30
N THR A 30 -11.12 -7.81 -7.51
CA THR A 30 -10.47 -7.10 -8.64
C THR A 30 -9.26 -7.85 -9.17
N VAL A 31 -9.35 -8.26 -10.45
CA VAL A 31 -8.31 -8.63 -11.44
C VAL A 31 -7.10 -9.45 -10.94
N ASP A 32 -6.71 -10.49 -11.68
CA ASP A 32 -5.54 -11.35 -11.37
C ASP A 32 -4.16 -10.65 -11.53
N HIS A 33 -4.09 -9.34 -11.33
CA HIS A 33 -2.85 -8.57 -11.31
C HIS A 33 -2.74 -7.72 -10.05
N LEU A 34 -1.50 -7.42 -9.66
CA LEU A 34 -1.19 -6.57 -8.53
C LEU A 34 -1.73 -5.14 -8.75
N HIS A 35 -2.73 -4.74 -7.96
CA HIS A 35 -3.38 -3.44 -8.08
C HIS A 35 -3.10 -2.56 -6.85
N LEU A 36 -2.35 -1.47 -7.04
CA LEU A 36 -2.08 -0.49 -6.00
C LEU A 36 -3.28 0.46 -5.83
N HIS A 37 -3.85 0.51 -4.63
CA HIS A 37 -4.81 1.53 -4.24
C HIS A 37 -4.11 2.83 -3.89
N VAL A 38 -4.67 3.95 -4.38
CA VAL A 38 -4.23 5.31 -4.09
C VAL A 38 -5.43 6.08 -3.55
N LEU A 39 -5.44 6.38 -2.25
CA LEU A 39 -6.60 6.91 -1.53
C LEU A 39 -6.23 8.22 -0.84
N GLY A 40 -6.76 9.33 -1.37
CA GLY A 40 -6.64 10.66 -0.76
C GLY A 40 -7.89 11.04 0.03
N GLY A 41 -7.70 11.80 1.11
CA GLY A 41 -8.77 12.31 1.97
C GLY A 41 -9.33 11.29 2.98
N GLU A 42 -10.34 11.74 3.73
CA GLU A 42 -10.99 10.94 4.75
C GLU A 42 -12.11 10.06 4.18
N PHE A 43 -12.44 8.96 4.88
CA PHE A 43 -13.54 8.09 4.52
C PHE A 43 -14.83 8.53 5.20
N GLU A 44 -15.77 9.06 4.43
CA GLU A 44 -17.13 9.39 4.89
C GLU A 44 -17.89 8.15 5.40
N SER A 45 -17.68 6.99 4.77
CA SER A 45 -18.41 5.76 5.10
C SER A 45 -17.57 4.84 6.01
N PRO A 46 -18.14 4.33 7.12
CA PRO A 46 -17.47 3.36 7.99
C PRO A 46 -16.98 2.11 7.23
N TYR A 47 -17.80 1.62 6.29
CA TYR A 47 -17.45 0.47 5.46
C TYR A 47 -16.14 0.69 4.68
N ARG A 48 -15.98 1.84 4.00
CA ARG A 48 -14.73 2.16 3.28
C ARG A 48 -13.57 2.33 4.26
N SER A 49 -13.80 2.98 5.41
CA SER A 49 -12.76 3.17 6.43
C SER A 49 -12.16 1.82 6.86
N THR A 50 -13.00 0.84 7.20
CA THR A 50 -12.57 -0.51 7.59
C THR A 50 -11.98 -1.32 6.43
N LYS A 51 -12.51 -1.15 5.21
CA LYS A 51 -12.01 -1.85 4.01
C LYS A 51 -10.57 -1.49 3.67
N TYR A 52 -10.15 -0.25 3.94
CA TYR A 52 -8.81 0.28 3.65
C TYR A 52 -8.04 0.65 4.94
N GLU A 53 -8.36 -0.02 6.05
CA GLU A 53 -7.75 0.22 7.35
C GLU A 53 -6.38 -0.45 7.43
N ILE A 54 -5.36 0.32 7.84
CA ILE A 54 -4.00 -0.17 8.04
C ILE A 54 -3.98 -1.12 9.25
N GLY A 55 -3.31 -2.26 9.12
CA GLY A 55 -3.18 -3.27 10.18
C GLY A 55 -4.20 -4.41 10.12
N LYS A 56 -5.20 -4.33 9.24
CA LYS A 56 -6.08 -5.46 8.96
C LYS A 56 -5.40 -6.46 8.04
N LYS A 57 -5.68 -7.75 8.24
CA LYS A 57 -5.11 -8.83 7.42
C LYS A 57 -5.46 -8.71 5.95
N TRP A 58 -6.56 -8.01 5.63
CA TRP A 58 -7.03 -7.84 4.26
C TRP A 58 -6.46 -6.64 3.52
N TYR A 59 -5.69 -5.77 4.17
CA TYR A 59 -5.12 -4.59 3.54
C TYR A 59 -3.67 -4.39 3.98
N LYS A 60 -2.75 -4.44 3.01
CA LYS A 60 -1.33 -4.25 3.24
C LYS A 60 -0.91 -2.87 2.78
N ASP A 61 -0.49 -2.06 3.74
CA ASP A 61 0.08 -0.73 3.49
C ASP A 61 1.39 -0.82 2.67
N LEU A 62 1.56 0.10 1.73
CA LEU A 62 2.72 0.12 0.83
C LEU A 62 4.02 0.42 1.57
N GLY A 63 4.02 1.32 2.55
CA GLY A 63 5.21 1.66 3.33
C GLY A 63 5.72 0.46 4.12
N HIS A 64 4.83 -0.21 4.84
CA HIS A 64 5.19 -1.45 5.54
C HIS A 64 5.63 -2.56 4.58
N LEU A 65 4.95 -2.72 3.43
CA LEU A 65 5.34 -3.72 2.45
C LEU A 65 6.74 -3.48 1.89
N LEU A 66 7.10 -2.23 1.58
CA LEU A 66 8.44 -1.90 1.09
C LEU A 66 9.51 -2.23 2.13
N SER A 67 9.30 -1.84 3.39
CA SER A 67 10.20 -2.17 4.49
C SER A 67 10.37 -3.68 4.67
N ASP A 68 9.26 -4.44 4.60
CA ASP A 68 9.29 -5.90 4.68
C ASP A 68 10.12 -6.49 3.53
N LEU A 69 9.90 -6.03 2.28
CA LEU A 69 10.62 -6.52 1.10
C LEU A 69 12.11 -6.18 1.15
N GLU A 70 12.48 -5.00 1.64
CA GLU A 70 13.88 -4.60 1.82
C GLU A 70 14.58 -5.46 2.89
N CYS A 71 13.87 -5.76 3.97
CA CYS A 71 14.33 -6.67 5.01
C CYS A 71 14.58 -8.07 4.45
N GLU A 72 13.63 -8.63 3.70
CA GLU A 72 13.78 -9.95 3.07
C GLU A 72 14.91 -9.98 2.03
N ARG A 73 15.05 -8.93 1.20
CA ARG A 73 16.15 -8.80 0.25
C ARG A 73 17.51 -8.80 0.96
N SER A 74 17.61 -8.11 2.10
CA SER A 74 18.85 -8.04 2.88
C SER A 74 19.24 -9.40 3.46
N LYS A 75 18.26 -10.18 3.95
CA LYS A 75 18.48 -11.55 4.43
C LYS A 75 18.95 -12.49 3.32
N GLN A 76 18.39 -12.36 2.12
CA GLN A 76 18.80 -13.18 0.97
C GLN A 76 20.22 -12.88 0.53
N SER A 77 20.64 -11.60 0.50
CA SER A 77 22.03 -11.24 0.19
C SER A 77 23.02 -11.94 1.13
N THR A 78 22.75 -11.91 2.44
CA THR A 78 23.63 -12.53 3.43
C THR A 78 23.68 -14.06 3.37
N PHE A 79 22.69 -14.70 2.76
CA PHE A 79 22.65 -16.16 2.62
C PHE A 79 23.56 -16.68 1.49
N PHE A 80 23.81 -15.88 0.45
CA PHE A 80 24.70 -16.24 -0.65
C PHE A 80 26.17 -15.89 -0.40
N ASP A 81 26.47 -15.18 0.68
CA ASP A 81 27.83 -14.79 1.10
C ASP A 81 28.46 -15.79 2.11
N LEU A 82 27.79 -16.91 2.39
CA LEU A 82 28.23 -18.02 3.26
C LEU A 82 28.54 -19.28 2.45
#